data_AF-A0A843U469-F1
#
_entry.id   AF-A0A843U469-F1
#
_cell.length_a   1.000
_cell.length_b   1.000
_cell.length_c   1.000
_cell.angle_alpha   90.00
_cell.angle_beta   90.00
_cell.angle_gamma   90.00
#
_symmetry.space_group_name_H-M   'P 1'
#
loop_
_entity.id
_entity.type
_entity.pdbx_description
1 polymer ?
#
loop_
_entity_poly.entity_id
_entity_poly.type
_entity_poly.pdbx_seq_one_letter_code
_entity_poly.pdbx_strand_id
1 'polypeptide(L)' 'MKSFREGVGSFAEPSAIAGRDRIDGADWWFNFGHSTPILRKIAVKILSQTSFSSGCERNWSTFALIHTKVQNRL' A
#
# COMPACT_ATOMS: atom_id res chain seq x y z
N MET A 1 -14.28 0.85 10.23
CA MET A 1 -13.04 0.23 10.77
C MET A 1 -13.31 -1.05 11.56
N LYS A 2 -14.43 -1.17 12.29
CA LYS A 2 -14.78 -2.38 13.06
C LYS A 2 -14.80 -3.66 12.19
N SER A 3 -15.43 -3.61 11.02
CA SER A 3 -15.60 -4.77 10.13
C SER A 3 -14.30 -5.42 9.63
N PHE A 4 -13.23 -4.64 9.40
CA PHE A 4 -11.93 -5.20 9.02
C PHE A 4 -11.24 -5.88 10.22
N ARG A 5 -11.28 -5.24 11.40
CA ARG A 5 -10.70 -5.82 12.63
C ARG A 5 -11.45 -7.04 13.12
N GLU A 6 -12.77 -7.05 12.94
CA GLU A 6 -13.64 -8.17 13.30
C GLU A 6 -13.62 -9.28 12.24
N GLY A 7 -12.98 -9.05 11.08
CA GLY A 7 -12.91 -10.04 10.01
C GLY A 7 -14.28 -10.46 9.49
N VAL A 8 -15.24 -9.53 9.43
CA VAL A 8 -16.64 -9.82 9.05
C VAL A 8 -16.95 -9.29 7.65
N GLY A 9 -17.98 -9.87 7.00
CA GLY A 9 -18.40 -9.49 5.65
C GLY A 9 -17.40 -9.96 4.59
N SER A 10 -17.05 -9.10 3.64
CA SER A 10 -16.16 -9.43 2.50
C SER A 10 -14.76 -9.90 2.93
N PHE A 11 -14.34 -9.62 4.17
CA PHE A 11 -13.05 -10.07 4.72
C PHE A 11 -13.10 -11.51 5.29
N ALA A 12 -14.29 -12.05 5.57
CA ALA A 12 -14.49 -13.40 6.08
C ALA A 12 -14.65 -14.44 4.96
N GLU A 13 -14.74 -13.99 3.70
CA GLU A 13 -14.95 -14.87 2.57
C GLU A 13 -13.77 -15.83 2.41
N PRO A 14 -14.01 -17.14 2.17
CA PRO A 14 -12.93 -18.11 1.97
C PRO A 14 -11.92 -17.68 0.89
N SER A 15 -12.41 -17.06 -0.18
CA SER A 15 -11.59 -16.48 -1.26
C SER A 15 -10.68 -15.35 -0.75
N ALA A 16 -11.21 -14.46 0.10
CA ALA A 16 -10.46 -13.37 0.70
C ALA A 16 -9.37 -13.90 1.65
N ILE A 17 -9.69 -14.90 2.46
CA ILE A 17 -8.73 -15.51 3.39
C ILE A 17 -7.61 -16.23 2.61
N ALA A 18 -7.97 -17.06 1.63
CA ALA A 18 -7.00 -17.79 0.82
C ALA A 18 -6.15 -16.88 -0.07
N GLY A 19 -6.70 -15.74 -0.51
CA GLY A 19 -6.02 -14.77 -1.37
C GLY A 19 -5.02 -13.87 -0.64
N ARG A 20 -5.05 -13.82 0.70
CA ARG A 20 -4.29 -12.83 1.49
C ARG A 20 -2.77 -12.90 1.27
N ASP A 21 -2.24 -14.10 1.10
CA ASP A 21 -0.80 -14.34 0.90
C ASP A 21 -0.45 -14.72 -0.55
N ARG A 22 -1.47 -14.81 -1.42
CA ARG A 22 -1.32 -15.27 -2.83
C ARG A 22 -1.50 -14.15 -3.85
N ILE A 23 -2.19 -13.08 -3.49
CA ILE A 23 -2.51 -11.96 -4.36
C ILE A 23 -1.69 -10.74 -3.91
N ASP A 24 -1.28 -9.87 -4.84
CA ASP A 24 -0.68 -8.59 -4.49
C ASP A 24 -1.58 -7.83 -3.50
N GLY A 25 -0.97 -7.16 -2.52
CA GLY A 25 -1.72 -6.51 -1.45
C GLY A 25 -2.69 -5.45 -1.96
N ALA A 26 -2.32 -4.69 -3.01
CA ALA A 26 -3.20 -3.68 -3.58
C ALA A 26 -4.40 -4.34 -4.30
N ASP A 27 -4.15 -5.41 -5.05
CA ASP A 27 -5.21 -6.18 -5.73
C ASP A 27 -6.14 -6.87 -4.72
N TRP A 28 -5.61 -7.43 -3.64
CA TRP A 28 -6.43 -8.01 -2.57
C TRP A 28 -7.35 -6.97 -1.93
N TRP A 29 -6.83 -5.79 -1.60
CA TRP A 29 -7.63 -4.70 -1.05
C TRP A 29 -8.66 -4.17 -2.05
N PHE A 30 -8.33 -4.15 -3.35
CA PHE A 30 -9.25 -3.76 -4.40
C PHE A 30 -10.47 -4.69 -4.46
N ASN A 31 -10.23 -6.00 -4.45
CA ASN A 31 -11.24 -7.05 -4.61
C ASN A 31 -12.08 -7.34 -3.36
N PHE A 32 -11.52 -7.20 -2.15
CA PHE A 32 -12.21 -7.58 -0.90
C PHE A 32 -12.50 -6.40 0.04
N GLY A 33 -11.90 -5.23 -0.20
CA GLY A 33 -12.05 -4.05 0.66
C GLY A 33 -13.34 -3.25 0.47
N HIS A 34 -14.34 -3.76 -0.26
CA HIS A 34 -15.55 -3.04 -0.64
C HIS A 34 -16.37 -2.55 0.56
N SER A 35 -16.40 -3.31 1.66
CA SER A 35 -17.08 -2.93 2.90
C SER A 35 -16.45 -1.73 3.61
N THR A 36 -15.25 -1.30 3.21
CA THR A 36 -14.55 -0.15 3.79
C THR A 36 -13.95 0.73 2.69
N PRO A 37 -14.76 1.55 1.99
CA PRO A 37 -14.33 2.25 0.78
C PRO A 37 -13.20 3.27 1.02
N ILE A 38 -13.22 3.97 2.16
CA ILE A 38 -12.17 4.93 2.55
C ILE A 38 -10.85 4.19 2.83
N LEU A 39 -10.91 3.11 3.61
CA LEU A 39 -9.74 2.32 3.97
C LEU A 39 -9.14 1.62 2.75
N ARG A 40 -9.98 1.05 1.89
CA ARG A 40 -9.56 0.47 0.60
C ARG A 40 -8.78 1.48 -0.23
N LYS A 41 -9.28 2.71 -0.37
CA LYS A 41 -8.59 3.75 -1.15
C LYS A 41 -7.21 4.07 -0.59
N ILE A 42 -7.07 4.13 0.73
CA ILE A 42 -5.78 4.39 1.40
C ILE A 42 -4.86 3.17 1.25
N ALA A 43 -5.36 1.96 1.51
CA ALA A 43 -4.60 0.73 1.45
C ALA A 43 -4.07 0.46 0.04
N VAL A 44 -4.92 0.56 -0.99
CA VAL A 44 -4.50 0.45 -2.41
C VAL A 44 -3.42 1.47 -2.73
N LYS A 45 -3.61 2.75 -2.35
CA LYS A 45 -2.61 3.80 -2.65
C LYS A 45 -1.26 3.52 -2.01
N ILE A 46 -1.22 3.12 -0.74
CA ILE A 46 0.03 2.82 -0.03
C ILE A 46 0.67 1.55 -0.61
N LEU A 47 -0.10 0.49 -0.80
CA LEU A 47 0.41 -0.79 -1.27
C LEU A 47 0.94 -0.71 -2.70
N SER A 48 0.23 -0.03 -3.59
CA SER A 48 0.72 0.26 -4.94
C SER A 48 1.99 1.10 -4.93
N GLN A 49 2.16 2.02 -3.98
CA GLN A 49 3.40 2.81 -3.84
C GLN A 49 4.58 1.97 -3.34
N THR A 50 4.36 1.05 -2.40
CA THR A 50 5.41 0.13 -1.92
C THR A 50 5.83 -0.89 -2.98
N SER A 51 4.95 -1.29 -3.89
CA SER A 51 5.35 -2.12 -5.03
C SER A 51 6.30 -1.38 -5.99
N PHE A 52 6.32 -0.04 -6.00
CA PHE A 52 7.35 0.78 -6.67
C PHE A 52 8.62 1.01 -5.83
N SER A 53 8.73 0.45 -4.61
CA SER A 53 9.91 0.61 -3.75
C SER A 53 11.16 -0.09 -4.29
N SER A 54 11.04 -0.96 -5.31
CA SER A 54 12.20 -1.39 -6.11
C SER A 54 12.88 -0.24 -6.87
N GLY A 55 12.22 0.93 -6.99
CA GLY A 55 12.79 2.20 -7.45
C GLY A 55 13.24 3.14 -6.32
N CYS A 56 13.17 2.73 -5.05
CA CYS A 56 13.54 3.58 -3.92
C CYS A 56 15.01 4.00 -3.97
N GLU A 57 15.93 3.15 -4.42
CA GLU A 57 17.35 3.54 -4.56
C GLU A 57 17.51 4.75 -5.49
N ARG A 58 16.71 4.85 -6.56
CA ARG A 58 16.76 5.94 -7.55
C ARG A 58 16.11 7.23 -7.05
N ASN A 59 15.00 7.12 -6.32
CA ASN A 59 14.31 8.29 -5.76
C ASN A 59 15.06 8.87 -4.55
N TRP A 60 15.57 8.02 -3.64
CA TRP A 60 16.35 8.46 -2.48
C TRP A 60 17.68 9.08 -2.86
N SER A 61 18.41 8.52 -3.84
CA SER A 61 19.63 9.15 -4.34
C SER A 61 19.37 10.55 -4.93
N THR A 62 18.23 10.74 -5.59
CA THR A 62 17.85 12.03 -6.19
C THR A 62 17.44 13.04 -5.13
N PHE A 63 16.62 12.62 -4.15
CA PHE A 63 16.26 13.46 -3.00
C PHE A 63 17.48 13.82 -2.15
N ALA A 64 18.35 12.85 -1.85
CA ALA A 64 19.60 13.08 -1.13
C ALA A 64 20.48 14.08 -1.90
N LEU A 65 20.67 13.90 -3.21
CA LEU A 65 21.47 14.82 -4.02
C LEU A 65 20.91 16.25 -4.02
N ILE A 66 19.58 16.42 -4.13
CA ILE A 66 18.94 17.73 -4.08
C ILE A 66 19.18 18.39 -2.71
N HIS A 67 19.00 17.65 -1.62
CA HIS A 67 19.23 18.16 -0.27
C HIS A 67 20.70 18.51 0.00
N THR A 68 21.65 17.70 -0.44
CA THR A 68 23.10 17.97 -0.28
C THR A 68 23.56 19.18 -1.10
N LYS A 69 22.98 19.40 -2.29
CA LYS A 69 23.35 20.51 -3.18
C LYS A 69 22.74 21.85 -2.75
N VAL A 70 21.56 21.82 -2.12
CA VAL A 70 20.92 23.02 -1.54
C VAL A 70 21.63 23.49 -0.27
N GLN A 71 22.25 22.59 0.49
CA GLN A 71 22.97 22.93 1.73
C GLN A 71 24.46 23.29 1.56
N ASN A 72 25.09 22.98 0.42
CA ASN A 72 26.48 23.37 0.11
C ASN A 72 26.58 24.65 -0.75
N ARG A 73 25.74 25.65 -0.46
CA ARG A 73 25.97 27.03 -0.90
C ARG A 73 26.70 27.78 0.23
N LEU A 74 28.01 27.57 0.30
CA LEU A 74 28.96 28.45 0.99
C LEU A 74 29.74 29.22 -0.07
#